data_AF-A0A7S3FHH9-F1
#
_entry.id   AF-A0A7S3FHH9-F1
#
_cell.length_a   1.000
_cell.length_b   1.000
_cell.length_c   1.000
_cell.angle_alpha   90.00
_cell.angle_beta   90.00
_cell.angle_gamma   90.00
#
_symmetry.space_group_name_H-M   'P 1'
#
loop_
_entity.id
_entity.type
_entity.pdbx_description
1 polymer ?
#
loop_
_entity_poly.entity_id
_entity_poly.type
_entity_poly.pdbx_seq_one_letter_code
_entity_poly.pdbx_strand_id
1 'polypeptide(L)'
;GAPGTKKASAAECCEACAKHAADPKHAKRPCVSWVFCQVYPQCWSLDTGNWHGFGECWLKWQSDPKNPLYGQRGKFTEEFRRHNWRAHMTGRQPDGSPRNLTVPTHVPWTGGVLGAKVDLSVQWETGLNGMRSSKGDSTVLWRAWESREQNLARGVKAESMGK
;
A
#
# COMPACT_ATOMS: atom_id res chain seq x y z
N GLY A 1 0.79 0.14 9.97
CA GLY A 1 -0.53 0.81 10.03
C GLY A 1 -1.32 0.21 11.17
N ALA A 2 -2.28 0.93 11.75
CA ALA A 2 -3.25 0.32 12.66
C ALA A 2 -4.10 -0.72 11.90
N PRO A 3 -4.57 -1.81 12.54
CA PRO A 3 -5.43 -2.80 11.90
C PRO A 3 -6.67 -2.12 11.30
N GLY A 4 -6.95 -2.44 10.04
CA GLY A 4 -7.93 -1.71 9.23
C GLY A 4 -9.35 -1.88 9.77
N THR A 5 -9.97 -0.77 10.19
CA THR A 5 -11.42 -0.72 10.42
C THR A 5 -12.12 -1.04 9.10
N LYS A 6 -13.15 -1.90 9.11
CA LYS A 6 -13.99 -2.10 7.94
C LYS A 6 -14.77 -0.81 7.63
N LYS A 7 -14.91 -0.47 6.34
CA LYS A 7 -15.71 0.63 5.79
C LYS A 7 -16.59 0.09 4.68
N ALA A 8 -17.73 0.74 4.43
CA ALA A 8 -18.63 0.32 3.36
C ALA A 8 -18.16 0.81 1.99
N SER A 9 -17.36 1.89 1.95
CA SER A 9 -16.90 2.49 0.69
C SER A 9 -15.53 3.16 0.79
N ALA A 10 -14.95 3.43 -0.38
CA ALA A 10 -13.74 4.24 -0.51
C ALA A 10 -13.94 5.67 0.03
N ALA A 11 -15.14 6.23 -0.13
CA ALA A 11 -15.47 7.56 0.40
C ALA A 11 -15.41 7.59 1.93
N GLU A 12 -15.99 6.59 2.61
CA GLU A 12 -15.89 6.47 4.07
C GLU A 12 -14.46 6.25 4.56
N CYS A 13 -13.64 5.54 3.78
CA CYS A 13 -12.22 5.37 4.08
C CYS A 13 -11.44 6.70 3.95
N CYS A 14 -11.77 7.50 2.94
CA CYS A 14 -11.24 8.86 2.77
C CYS A 14 -11.62 9.76 3.96
N GLU A 15 -12.90 9.76 4.35
CA GLU A 15 -13.37 10.52 5.52
C GLU A 15 -12.70 10.08 6.81
N ALA A 16 -12.48 8.78 7.00
CA ALA A 16 -11.76 8.26 8.16
C ALA A 16 -10.30 8.76 8.18
N CYS A 17 -9.64 8.80 7.01
CA CYS A 17 -8.32 9.40 6.90
C CYS A 17 -8.35 10.90 7.25
N ALA A 18 -9.31 11.65 6.74
CA ALA A 18 -9.45 13.08 7.03
C ALA A 18 -9.69 13.34 8.53
N LYS A 19 -10.56 12.56 9.17
CA LYS A 19 -10.82 12.63 10.62
C LYS A 19 -9.56 12.31 11.42
N HIS A 20 -8.83 11.25 11.05
CA HIS A 20 -7.57 10.89 11.70
C HIS A 20 -6.49 11.98 11.50
N ALA A 21 -6.45 12.63 10.34
CA ALA A 21 -5.52 13.72 10.08
C ALA A 21 -5.82 14.97 10.91
N ALA A 22 -7.10 15.24 11.17
CA ALA A 22 -7.56 16.39 11.95
C ALA A 22 -7.47 16.20 13.48
N ASP A 23 -7.38 14.96 13.97
CA ASP A 23 -7.29 14.69 15.41
C ASP A 23 -5.91 15.11 15.97
N PRO A 24 -5.84 16.04 16.95
CA PRO A 24 -4.59 16.46 17.57
C PRO A 24 -3.77 15.31 18.17
N LYS A 25 -4.40 14.19 18.57
CA LYS A 25 -3.71 12.98 19.06
C LYS A 25 -2.78 12.37 18.01
N HIS A 26 -3.05 12.64 16.74
CA HIS A 26 -2.29 12.10 15.61
C HIS A 26 -1.38 13.13 14.95
N ALA A 27 -1.18 14.31 15.54
CA ALA A 27 -0.37 15.39 14.96
C ALA A 27 1.06 14.97 14.55
N LYS A 28 1.65 13.97 15.22
CA LYS A 28 2.99 13.44 14.88
C LYS A 28 3.00 12.49 13.68
N ARG A 29 1.87 11.83 13.38
CA ARG A 29 1.71 10.84 12.31
C ARG A 29 0.28 10.94 11.73
N PRO A 30 -0.10 12.08 11.14
CA PRO A 30 -1.44 12.26 10.59
C PRO A 30 -1.63 11.37 9.37
N CYS A 31 -2.86 10.94 9.12
CA CYS A 31 -3.15 10.21 7.88
C CYS A 31 -2.97 11.16 6.68
N VAL A 32 -2.25 10.72 5.66
CA VAL A 32 -2.02 11.48 4.42
C VAL A 32 -2.40 10.68 3.18
N SER A 33 -2.55 9.36 3.35
CA SER A 33 -2.96 8.44 2.30
C SER A 33 -3.78 7.30 2.90
N TRP A 34 -4.65 6.71 2.10
CA TRP A 34 -5.53 5.62 2.52
C TRP A 34 -5.67 4.59 1.42
N VAL A 35 -6.05 3.37 1.81
CA VAL A 35 -6.29 2.25 0.90
C VAL A 35 -7.59 1.58 1.33
N PHE A 36 -8.51 1.38 0.39
CA PHE A 36 -9.77 0.70 0.54
C PHE A 36 -9.83 -0.54 -0.35
N CYS A 37 -10.13 -1.68 0.24
CA CYS A 37 -10.37 -2.91 -0.50
C CYS A 37 -11.80 -2.94 -1.06
N GLN A 38 -11.95 -2.54 -2.33
CA GLN A 38 -13.25 -2.52 -3.04
C GLN A 38 -13.61 -3.82 -3.78
N VAL A 39 -12.67 -4.75 -3.91
CA VAL A 39 -12.87 -5.98 -4.68
C VAL A 39 -13.30 -7.12 -3.76
N TYR A 40 -14.38 -7.81 -4.12
CA TYR A 40 -14.81 -9.03 -3.45
C TYR A 40 -14.20 -10.27 -4.11
N PRO A 41 -13.79 -11.30 -3.35
CA PRO A 41 -13.71 -11.33 -1.89
C PRO A 41 -12.42 -10.69 -1.34
N GLN A 42 -11.44 -10.38 -2.21
CA GLN A 42 -10.12 -9.93 -1.81
C GLN A 42 -9.52 -8.84 -2.69
N CYS A 43 -8.59 -8.08 -2.12
CA CYS A 43 -7.77 -7.10 -2.84
C CYS A 43 -6.28 -7.42 -2.77
N TRP A 44 -5.57 -6.98 -3.79
CA TRP A 44 -4.11 -7.08 -3.87
C TRP A 44 -3.47 -5.78 -3.40
N SER A 45 -2.52 -5.92 -2.47
CA SER A 45 -1.72 -4.84 -1.90
C SER A 45 -0.23 -5.17 -2.04
N LEU A 46 0.62 -4.16 -1.91
CA LEU A 46 2.08 -4.27 -2.00
C LEU A 46 2.72 -4.98 -0.81
N ASP A 47 1.99 -5.25 0.26
CA ASP A 47 2.49 -5.99 1.43
C ASP A 47 2.55 -7.51 1.23
N THR A 48 2.61 -7.95 -0.04
CA THR A 48 3.02 -9.30 -0.51
C THR A 48 2.54 -10.45 0.39
N GLY A 49 1.31 -10.90 0.20
CA GLY A 49 0.82 -12.17 0.73
C GLY A 49 -0.18 -12.10 1.88
N ASN A 50 -0.42 -10.90 2.45
CA ASN A 50 -1.48 -10.75 3.43
C ASN A 50 -2.86 -10.82 2.77
N TRP A 51 -3.81 -11.37 3.51
CA TRP A 51 -5.22 -11.32 3.10
C TRP A 51 -5.76 -9.93 3.35
N HIS A 52 -6.38 -9.35 2.32
CA HIS A 52 -7.21 -8.16 2.47
C HIS A 52 -8.61 -8.46 2.01
N GLY A 53 -9.54 -8.51 2.95
CA GLY A 53 -10.95 -8.71 2.64
C GLY A 53 -11.63 -7.42 2.22
N PHE A 54 -12.70 -7.58 1.43
CA PHE A 54 -13.60 -6.48 1.07
C PHE A 54 -13.92 -5.58 2.29
N GLY A 55 -13.90 -4.27 2.06
CA GLY A 55 -14.18 -3.26 3.06
C GLY A 55 -13.01 -2.90 3.97
N GLU A 56 -11.87 -3.57 3.91
CA GLU A 56 -10.70 -3.15 4.67
C GLU A 56 -10.26 -1.73 4.29
N CYS A 57 -10.12 -0.87 5.29
CA CYS A 57 -9.62 0.49 5.15
C CYS A 57 -8.32 0.67 5.96
N TRP A 58 -7.24 0.99 5.26
CA TRP A 58 -5.91 1.19 5.83
C TRP A 58 -5.52 2.66 5.77
N LEU A 59 -5.41 3.30 6.93
CA LEU A 59 -4.97 4.68 7.07
C LEU A 59 -3.44 4.73 7.17
N LYS A 60 -2.80 5.58 6.36
CA LYS A 60 -1.35 5.64 6.21
C LYS A 60 -0.83 7.05 6.41
N TRP A 61 0.16 7.17 7.28
CA TRP A 61 1.03 8.34 7.41
C TRP A 61 2.24 8.16 6.48
N GLN A 62 2.80 9.26 6.01
CA GLN A 62 4.08 9.29 5.31
C GLN A 62 4.98 10.39 5.90
N SER A 63 6.28 10.21 5.74
CA SER A 63 7.31 11.13 6.25
C SER A 63 7.32 12.49 5.57
N ASP A 64 6.91 12.55 4.30
CA ASP A 64 6.64 13.79 3.56
C ASP A 64 5.12 13.90 3.24
N PRO A 65 4.31 14.45 4.16
CA PRO A 65 2.89 14.71 3.93
C PRO A 65 2.57 15.63 2.76
N LYS A 66 3.52 16.47 2.34
CA LYS A 66 3.30 17.45 1.26
C LYS A 66 3.46 16.80 -0.11
N ASN A 67 4.25 15.73 -0.20
CA ASN A 67 4.44 14.95 -1.41
C ASN A 67 4.15 13.45 -1.13
N PRO A 68 2.89 13.10 -0.81
CA PRO A 68 2.57 11.72 -0.48
C PRO A 68 2.77 10.83 -1.71
N LEU A 69 3.63 9.81 -1.56
CA LEU A 69 3.80 8.78 -2.56
C LEU A 69 2.60 7.87 -2.55
N TYR A 70 1.84 7.90 -3.64
CA TYR A 70 0.68 7.04 -3.82
C TYR A 70 0.83 6.25 -5.11
N GLY A 71 1.17 4.96 -4.96
CA GLY A 71 1.52 4.07 -6.07
C GLY A 71 0.93 2.67 -5.95
N GLN A 72 -0.11 2.45 -5.13
CA GLN A 72 -0.78 1.15 -5.04
C GLN A 72 -1.68 0.87 -6.26
N ARG A 73 -1.17 1.11 -7.46
CA ARG A 73 -1.83 0.85 -8.74
C ARG A 73 -0.78 0.43 -9.75
N GLY A 74 -1.25 -0.18 -10.84
CA GLY A 74 -0.44 -0.38 -12.02
C GLY A 74 0.17 -1.78 -12.06
N LYS A 75 1.27 -1.90 -12.80
CA LYS A 75 1.78 -3.18 -13.27
C LYS A 75 2.69 -3.83 -12.24
N PHE A 76 2.52 -5.13 -12.03
CA PHE A 76 3.54 -5.96 -11.40
C PHE A 76 4.52 -6.48 -12.45
N THR A 77 5.82 -6.31 -12.21
CA THR A 77 6.84 -6.89 -13.10
C THR A 77 6.70 -8.40 -13.14
N GLU A 78 7.13 -9.02 -14.24
CA GLU A 78 7.15 -10.47 -14.33
C GLU A 78 7.98 -11.11 -13.21
N GLU A 79 9.14 -10.54 -12.91
CA GLU A 79 10.00 -10.95 -11.81
C GLU A 79 9.26 -10.91 -10.47
N PHE A 80 8.57 -9.80 -10.17
CA PHE A 80 7.77 -9.67 -8.95
C PHE A 80 6.69 -10.75 -8.86
N ARG A 81 5.96 -10.99 -9.95
CA ARG A 81 4.91 -12.02 -10.00
C ARG A 81 5.49 -13.42 -9.80
N ARG A 82 6.61 -13.73 -10.43
CA ARG A 82 7.29 -15.03 -10.29
C ARG A 82 7.84 -15.24 -8.88
N HIS A 83 8.39 -14.21 -8.24
CA HIS A 83 8.87 -14.31 -6.87
C HIS A 83 7.70 -14.50 -5.87
N ASN A 84 6.60 -13.78 -6.07
CA ASN A 84 5.46 -13.76 -5.15
C ASN A 84 4.36 -14.77 -5.52
N TRP A 85 4.58 -15.65 -6.49
CA TRP A 85 3.55 -16.57 -6.97
C TRP A 85 2.99 -17.49 -5.88
N ARG A 86 3.81 -17.78 -4.85
CA ARG A 86 3.42 -18.59 -3.69
C ARG A 86 2.83 -17.80 -2.53
N ALA A 87 2.95 -16.47 -2.54
CA ALA A 87 2.52 -15.62 -1.42
C ALA A 87 1.00 -15.72 -1.14
N HIS A 88 0.24 -16.25 -2.11
CA HIS A 88 -1.20 -16.48 -1.99
C HIS A 88 -1.57 -17.97 -1.95
N MET A 89 -0.59 -18.86 -1.86
CA MET A 89 -0.82 -20.26 -1.51
C MET A 89 -0.77 -20.48 0.00
N THR A 90 -0.33 -19.48 0.77
CA THR A 90 -0.35 -19.49 2.23
C THR A 90 -1.65 -18.89 2.75
N GLY A 91 -2.31 -19.62 3.65
CA GLY A 91 -3.55 -19.18 4.29
C GLY A 91 -4.83 -19.79 3.73
N ARG A 92 -5.95 -19.37 4.32
CA ARG A 92 -7.30 -19.86 4.04
C ARG A 92 -8.17 -18.71 3.52
N GLN A 93 -9.18 -19.04 2.74
CA GLN A 93 -10.31 -18.13 2.45
C GLN A 93 -11.22 -18.01 3.69
N PRO A 94 -12.13 -17.01 3.76
CA PRO A 94 -13.10 -16.91 4.85
C PRO A 94 -13.96 -18.16 5.06
N ASP A 95 -14.19 -18.94 4.00
CA ASP A 95 -14.92 -20.21 4.02
C ASP A 95 -14.05 -21.43 4.42
N GLY A 96 -12.77 -21.22 4.75
CA GLY A 96 -11.84 -22.29 5.15
C GLY A 96 -11.22 -23.08 3.99
N SER A 97 -11.53 -22.76 2.73
CA SER A 97 -10.85 -23.38 1.59
C SER A 97 -9.38 -22.92 1.48
N PRO A 98 -8.47 -23.76 0.94
CA PRO A 98 -7.10 -23.33 0.62
C PRO A 98 -7.11 -22.19 -0.39
N ARG A 99 -6.23 -21.22 -0.19
CA ARG A 99 -6.10 -20.11 -1.15
C ARG A 99 -5.35 -20.60 -2.40
N ASN A 100 -5.91 -20.33 -3.57
CA ASN A 100 -5.30 -20.67 -4.87
C ASN A 100 -5.46 -19.49 -5.85
N LEU A 101 -4.64 -18.45 -5.65
CA LEU A 101 -4.74 -17.21 -6.41
C LEU A 101 -3.38 -16.83 -6.98
N THR A 102 -3.36 -16.43 -8.25
CA THR A 102 -2.15 -15.96 -8.94
C THR A 102 -1.99 -14.45 -8.78
N VAL A 103 -0.74 -14.00 -8.62
CA VAL A 103 -0.38 -12.58 -8.63
C VAL A 103 -0.88 -11.93 -9.94
N PRO A 104 -1.76 -10.92 -9.88
CA PRO A 104 -2.32 -10.32 -11.08
C PRO A 104 -1.23 -9.60 -11.86
N THR A 105 -1.49 -9.33 -13.13
CA THR A 105 -0.60 -8.44 -13.92
C THR A 105 -0.71 -7.00 -13.46
N HIS A 106 -1.90 -6.59 -13.00
CA HIS A 106 -2.21 -5.22 -12.63
C HIS A 106 -3.09 -5.18 -11.38
N VAL A 107 -2.88 -4.16 -10.55
CA VAL A 107 -3.76 -3.84 -9.43
C VAL A 107 -4.54 -2.57 -9.72
N PRO A 108 -5.87 -2.57 -9.50
CA PRO A 108 -6.70 -1.39 -9.74
C PRO A 108 -6.38 -0.30 -8.71
N TRP A 109 -6.90 0.90 -8.96
CA TRP A 109 -6.86 1.99 -8.00
C TRP A 109 -7.67 1.62 -6.75
N THR A 110 -7.03 1.53 -5.58
CA THR A 110 -7.66 1.07 -4.34
C THR A 110 -7.53 2.08 -3.20
N GLY A 111 -7.48 3.39 -3.43
CA GLY A 111 -7.15 4.33 -2.34
C GLY A 111 -7.06 5.81 -2.73
N GLY A 112 -6.38 6.62 -1.93
CA GLY A 112 -6.18 8.03 -2.24
C GLY A 112 -5.19 8.74 -1.32
N VAL A 113 -4.99 10.04 -1.58
CA VAL A 113 -4.17 10.96 -0.77
C VAL A 113 -5.00 12.16 -0.36
N LEU A 114 -4.69 12.74 0.80
CA LEU A 114 -5.25 14.01 1.24
C LEU A 114 -4.39 15.17 0.74
N GLY A 115 -5.05 16.29 0.39
CA GLY A 115 -4.35 17.54 0.09
C GLY A 115 -3.57 17.59 -1.23
N ALA A 116 -3.58 16.52 -2.03
CA ALA A 116 -2.93 16.47 -3.33
C ALA A 116 -3.88 15.91 -4.41
N LYS A 117 -3.80 16.47 -5.62
CA LYS A 117 -4.41 15.85 -6.80
C LYS A 117 -3.49 14.75 -7.29
N VAL A 118 -4.04 13.55 -7.49
CA VAL A 118 -3.30 12.47 -8.13
C VAL A 118 -3.36 12.67 -9.64
N ASP A 119 -2.18 12.74 -10.25
CA ASP A 119 -2.07 12.62 -11.69
C ASP A 119 -2.36 11.18 -12.13
N LEU A 120 -3.54 10.95 -12.70
CA LEU A 120 -3.96 9.63 -13.19
C LEU A 120 -3.22 9.16 -14.44
N SER A 121 -2.48 10.06 -15.13
CA SER A 121 -1.66 9.69 -16.29
C SER A 121 -0.38 8.93 -15.89
N VAL A 122 0.08 9.11 -14.65
CA VAL A 122 1.31 8.47 -14.15
C VAL A 122 1.10 6.97 -13.97
N GLN A 123 1.79 6.18 -14.78
CA GLN A 123 1.80 4.73 -14.65
C GLN A 123 2.85 4.32 -13.62
N TRP A 124 2.51 3.36 -12.77
CA TRP A 124 3.43 2.79 -11.78
C TRP A 124 3.71 1.33 -12.11
N GLU A 125 4.96 0.95 -11.96
CA GLU A 125 5.43 -0.42 -12.03
C GLU A 125 6.06 -0.81 -10.69
N THR A 126 5.62 -1.93 -10.12
CA THR A 126 6.15 -2.48 -8.87
C THR A 126 7.04 -3.67 -9.19
N GLY A 127 8.28 -3.62 -8.71
CA GLY A 127 9.27 -4.69 -8.76
C GLY A 127 9.65 -5.19 -7.36
N LEU A 128 10.65 -6.08 -7.27
CA LEU A 128 11.06 -6.70 -6.00
C LEU A 128 11.62 -5.73 -4.96
N ASN A 129 12.17 -4.60 -5.40
CA ASN A 129 12.90 -3.68 -4.53
C ASN A 129 12.19 -2.34 -4.37
N GLY A 130 11.03 -2.14 -4.99
CA GLY A 130 10.49 -0.79 -5.11
C GLY A 130 9.41 -0.62 -6.16
N MET A 131 9.00 0.64 -6.32
CA MET A 131 8.14 1.06 -7.41
C MET A 131 8.85 2.13 -8.24
N ARG A 132 8.50 2.18 -9.54
CA ARG A 132 8.97 3.21 -10.48
C ARG A 132 7.77 3.80 -11.21
N SER A 133 7.80 5.11 -11.45
CA SER A 133 6.77 5.82 -12.19
C SER A 133 7.20 6.11 -13.63
N SER A 134 6.23 6.27 -14.54
CA SER A 134 6.48 6.71 -15.92
C SER A 134 7.04 8.14 -16.02
N LYS A 135 7.12 8.88 -14.92
CA LYS A 135 7.70 10.23 -14.83
C LYS A 135 9.08 10.26 -14.18
N GLY A 136 9.66 9.10 -13.85
CA GLY A 136 10.99 8.98 -13.28
C GLY A 136 11.05 8.93 -11.75
N ASP A 137 9.91 9.06 -11.06
CA ASP A 137 9.86 8.86 -9.62
C ASP A 137 10.15 7.41 -9.27
N SER A 138 10.83 7.19 -8.15
CA SER A 138 11.06 5.85 -7.62
C SER A 138 10.99 5.84 -6.11
N THR A 139 10.63 4.67 -5.58
CA THR A 139 10.66 4.40 -4.15
C THR A 139 11.24 3.03 -3.91
N VAL A 140 12.08 2.93 -2.89
CA VAL A 140 12.68 1.67 -2.44
C VAL A 140 11.85 1.13 -1.30
N LEU A 141 11.52 -0.17 -1.34
CA LEU A 141 10.79 -0.82 -0.26
C LEU A 141 11.63 -0.86 1.00
N TRP A 142 11.10 -0.27 2.08
CA TRP A 142 11.60 -0.49 3.42
C TRP A 142 11.32 -1.91 3.88
N ARG A 143 12.32 -2.53 4.52
CA ARG A 143 12.21 -3.89 5.07
C ARG A 143 12.36 -3.85 6.57
N ALA A 144 11.27 -4.17 7.26
CA ALA A 144 11.19 -4.12 8.71
C ALA A 144 12.13 -5.10 9.44
N TRP A 145 12.58 -6.16 8.74
CA TRP A 145 13.50 -7.17 9.25
C TRP A 145 14.99 -6.86 8.95
N GLU A 146 15.29 -5.76 8.26
CA GLU A 146 16.66 -5.30 7.99
C GLU A 146 17.02 -4.14 8.93
N SER A 147 18.30 -3.97 9.25
CA SER A 147 18.80 -2.86 10.08
C SER A 147 18.59 -1.50 9.39
N ARG A 148 18.73 -0.42 10.17
CA ARG A 148 18.66 0.95 9.62
C ARG A 148 19.73 1.17 8.56
N GLU A 149 20.96 0.72 8.82
CA GLU A 149 22.10 0.82 7.91
C GLU A 149 21.84 0.04 6.62
N GLN A 150 21.30 -1.18 6.72
CA GLN A 150 20.94 -1.99 5.56
C GLN A 150 19.88 -1.31 4.68
N ASN A 151 18.84 -0.75 5.28
CA ASN A 151 17.80 -0.02 4.55
C ASN A 151 18.34 1.28 3.94
N LEU A 152 19.21 2.03 4.65
CA LEU A 152 19.88 3.22 4.11
C LEU A 152 20.76 2.88 2.90
N ALA A 153 21.57 1.82 3.00
CA ALA A 153 22.41 1.35 1.90
C ALA A 153 21.60 0.92 0.67
N ARG A 154 20.36 0.46 0.87
CA ARG A 154 19.40 0.15 -0.20
C ARG A 154 18.81 1.39 -0.87
N GLY A 155 18.94 2.57 -0.27
CA GLY A 155 18.34 3.81 -0.74
C GLY A 155 16.97 4.12 -0.13
N VAL A 156 16.58 3.46 0.96
CA VAL A 156 15.39 3.86 1.73
C VAL A 156 15.67 5.21 2.39
N LYS A 157 14.80 6.19 2.16
CA LYS A 157 14.96 7.53 2.75
C LYS A 157 14.85 7.47 4.26
N ALA A 158 15.78 8.10 4.98
CA ALA A 158 15.91 8.03 6.44
C ALA A 158 14.63 8.43 7.18
N GLU A 159 13.92 9.41 6.65
CA GLU A 159 12.66 9.92 7.18
C GLU A 159 11.52 8.88 7.09
N SER A 160 11.60 7.91 6.19
CA SER A 160 10.56 6.88 5.98
C SER A 160 10.62 5.73 6.98
N MET A 161 11.70 5.60 7.76
CA MET A 161 11.95 4.44 8.63
C MET A 161 11.47 4.61 10.08
N GLY A 162 10.83 5.74 10.40
CA GLY A 162 10.56 6.11 11.79
C GLY A 162 11.85 6.43 12.56
N LYS A 163 11.68 7.07 13.71
CA LYS A 163 12.71 7.09 14.76
C LYS A 163 12.55 5.85 15.61
#